data_AF-A0A3Q4M7G8-F1
#
_entry.id   AF-A0A3Q4M7G8-F1
#
_cell.length_a   1.000
_cell.length_b   1.000
_cell.length_c   1.000
_cell.angle_alpha   90.00
_cell.angle_beta   90.00
_cell.angle_gamma   90.00
#
_symmetry.space_group_name_H-M   'P 1'
#
loop_
_entity.id
_entity.type
_entity.pdbx_description
1 polymer ?
#
loop_
_entity_poly.entity_id
_entity_poly.type
_entity_poly.pdbx_seq_one_letter_code
_entity_poly.pdbx_strand_id
1 'polypeptide(L)'
;MESTKQMENGVASIKEEGFLSRMALNDNKAGMEGLDRDKINKIIMETSKGSKFYENELKRDQQVNQRITKMMLQKARITEQQLKKAQAQVRSVEKSRDLSRVIVHVDMDAFYAAVEMRDCPELKDKPMAVGSTSMLSTSNYHARKYGVRAAMPGFIAKKLCPSLVIVPLNFDKYRAVSNEIREIFADYDPNFQPMSLDEAYLDFTDHLEQRQHWPESARTHHFRKKAEPSQEAVTEVRELSPVLFEDSPGSSPSPVGPEGVHAPAGDFEVFGTSVEEAVREMRFRIEQKTMLTASAGIAPNMMLAKVCSDKNKPNGQYRLPSTREAVMDFIQNLPVRKVCGIGKVSEKMLNALGISTCSHLGQQMALLSLLFSETAWHHFLEVSLGLGSTYIPRHEERKSMSTERFFNNFNSYLIV
;
A
#
# COMPACT_ATOMS: atom_id res chain seq x y z
N MET A 1 -29.47 49.11 -38.91
CA MET A 1 -28.32 49.96 -38.55
C MET A 1 -28.53 50.33 -37.10
N GLU A 2 -27.85 49.86 -36.06
CA GLU A 2 -26.62 49.08 -35.83
C GLU A 2 -27.01 47.94 -34.86
N SER A 3 -26.68 46.67 -35.08
CA SER A 3 -25.37 46.01 -35.00
C SER A 3 -24.81 45.86 -33.57
N THR A 4 -25.18 44.73 -32.94
CA THR A 4 -24.26 43.68 -32.48
C THR A 4 -23.01 44.11 -31.70
N LYS A 5 -22.99 43.86 -30.38
CA LYS A 5 -21.78 43.43 -29.66
C LYS A 5 -22.07 42.95 -28.24
N GLN A 6 -21.39 41.85 -27.90
CA GLN A 6 -21.06 41.35 -26.55
C GLN A 6 -22.12 40.53 -25.81
N MET A 7 -22.12 39.22 -26.05
CA MET A 7 -21.75 38.21 -25.02
C MET A 7 -21.61 36.84 -25.69
N GLU A 8 -20.57 36.69 -26.53
CA GLU A 8 -19.96 35.41 -26.88
C GLU A 8 -18.48 35.53 -26.50
N ASN A 9 -18.06 34.77 -25.48
CA ASN A 9 -16.68 34.42 -25.11
C ASN A 9 -16.77 33.64 -23.78
N GLY A 10 -16.36 32.38 -23.66
CA GLY A 10 -15.75 31.48 -24.62
C GLY A 10 -15.90 30.04 -24.14
N VAL A 11 -16.37 29.19 -25.04
CA VAL A 11 -16.09 27.75 -24.96
C VAL A 11 -14.63 27.61 -25.39
N ALA A 12 -13.71 27.76 -24.43
CA ALA A 12 -12.31 27.44 -24.65
C ALA A 12 -12.21 25.94 -24.93
N SER A 13 -12.00 25.62 -26.20
CA SER A 13 -11.56 24.33 -26.71
C SER A 13 -10.25 23.93 -26.02
N ILE A 14 -10.35 23.20 -24.91
CA ILE A 14 -9.24 22.40 -24.40
C ILE A 14 -9.38 21.01 -25.03
N LYS A 15 -8.78 20.85 -26.21
CA LYS A 15 -8.31 19.54 -26.67
C LYS A 15 -7.04 19.19 -25.89
N GLU A 16 -7.18 18.91 -24.59
CA GLU A 16 -6.20 18.04 -23.95
C GLU A 16 -6.58 16.63 -24.39
N GLU A 17 -5.70 15.97 -25.15
CA GLU A 17 -5.79 14.52 -25.31
C GLU A 17 -5.75 13.91 -23.90
N GLY A 18 -6.94 13.63 -23.36
CA GLY A 18 -7.10 13.17 -21.99
C GLY A 18 -6.18 11.98 -21.75
N PHE A 19 -5.24 12.16 -20.82
CA PHE A 19 -4.27 11.14 -20.49
C PHE A 19 -4.99 9.83 -20.16
N LEU A 20 -4.56 8.71 -20.76
CA LEU A 20 -5.17 7.40 -20.51
C LEU A 20 -5.01 7.01 -19.05
N SER A 21 -6.07 7.21 -18.26
CA SER A 21 -6.09 7.01 -16.80
C SER A 21 -5.50 5.67 -16.37
N ARG A 22 -5.70 4.62 -17.18
CA ARG A 22 -5.18 3.26 -16.91
C ARG A 22 -3.66 3.14 -17.04
N MET A 23 -3.04 3.87 -17.96
CA MET A 23 -1.59 3.91 -18.14
C MET A 23 -0.91 4.93 -17.23
N ALA A 24 -1.68 5.87 -16.68
CA ALA A 24 -1.16 6.99 -15.90
C ALA A 24 -0.39 6.53 -14.68
N LEU A 25 0.57 7.36 -14.29
CA LEU A 25 1.22 7.23 -13.01
C LEU A 25 0.13 7.24 -11.92
N ASN A 26 0.01 6.11 -11.22
CA ASN A 26 -0.68 6.01 -9.96
C ASN A 26 0.39 6.13 -8.88
N ASP A 27 0.49 7.33 -8.33
CA ASP A 27 1.39 7.78 -7.26
C ASP A 27 0.77 7.59 -5.86
N ASN A 28 -0.43 7.01 -5.76
CA ASN A 28 -1.08 6.71 -4.47
C ASN A 28 -0.38 5.61 -3.65
N LYS A 29 0.80 5.12 -4.06
CA LYS A 29 1.57 4.11 -3.33
C LYS A 29 2.63 4.79 -2.45
N ALA A 30 2.89 4.22 -1.28
CA ALA A 30 3.91 4.73 -0.38
C ALA A 30 5.29 4.84 -1.04
N GLY A 31 5.98 5.95 -0.81
CA GLY A 31 7.30 6.26 -1.38
C GLY A 31 7.24 6.82 -2.80
N MET A 32 6.08 7.33 -3.22
CA MET A 32 5.85 7.96 -4.53
C MET A 32 5.30 9.38 -4.40
N GLU A 33 5.40 9.98 -3.23
CA GLU A 33 4.98 11.34 -2.96
C GLU A 33 5.94 12.35 -3.63
N GLY A 34 5.39 13.46 -4.15
CA GLY A 34 6.20 14.55 -4.72
C GLY A 34 6.84 14.27 -6.08
N LEU A 35 6.43 13.22 -6.78
CA LEU A 35 6.94 12.92 -8.13
C LEU A 35 6.42 13.90 -9.18
N ASP A 36 7.27 14.23 -10.15
CA ASP A 36 6.88 14.94 -11.37
C ASP A 36 6.04 14.01 -12.26
N ARG A 37 4.72 14.08 -12.05
CA ARG A 37 3.74 13.24 -12.73
C ARG A 37 3.80 13.45 -14.23
N ASP A 38 3.92 14.68 -14.70
CA ASP A 38 3.84 15.02 -16.12
C ASP A 38 5.04 14.47 -16.88
N LYS A 39 6.24 14.62 -16.34
CA LYS A 39 7.45 14.04 -16.91
C LYS A 39 7.40 12.52 -16.98
N ILE A 40 6.98 11.86 -15.90
CA ILE A 40 6.89 10.39 -15.86
C ILE A 40 5.83 9.89 -16.85
N ASN A 41 4.67 10.54 -16.86
CA ASN A 41 3.57 10.23 -17.76
C ASN A 41 3.96 10.41 -19.24
N LYS A 42 4.73 11.46 -19.56
CA LYS A 42 5.27 11.68 -20.90
C LYS A 42 6.14 10.51 -21.34
N ILE A 43 7.08 10.06 -20.51
CA ILE A 43 7.95 8.91 -20.82
C ILE A 43 7.13 7.63 -21.03
N ILE A 44 6.15 7.36 -20.14
CA ILE A 44 5.28 6.18 -20.26
C ILE A 44 4.52 6.22 -21.60
N MET A 45 3.98 7.38 -21.97
CA MET A 45 3.21 7.54 -23.21
C MET A 45 4.09 7.40 -24.45
N GLU A 46 5.22 8.10 -24.51
CA GLU A 46 6.16 8.02 -25.62
C GLU A 46 6.65 6.60 -25.85
N THR A 47 6.91 5.86 -24.76
CA THR A 47 7.37 4.47 -24.84
C THR A 47 6.26 3.50 -25.28
N SER A 48 5.00 3.83 -25.04
CA SER A 48 3.87 2.93 -25.27
C SER A 48 3.11 3.22 -26.57
N LYS A 49 3.20 4.44 -27.11
CA LYS A 49 2.46 4.91 -28.29
C LYS A 49 2.77 4.02 -29.49
N GLY A 50 1.72 3.64 -30.23
CA GLY A 50 1.82 2.75 -31.40
C GLY A 50 1.89 1.25 -31.07
N SER A 51 1.85 0.86 -29.80
CA SER A 51 1.72 -0.55 -29.42
C SER A 51 0.26 -1.04 -29.48
N LYS A 52 0.05 -2.34 -29.75
CA LYS A 52 -1.27 -2.98 -29.64
C LYS A 52 -1.88 -2.84 -28.24
N PHE A 53 -1.04 -2.81 -27.20
CA PHE A 53 -1.49 -2.57 -25.83
C PHE A 53 -2.08 -1.17 -25.68
N TYR A 54 -1.39 -0.14 -26.20
CA TYR A 54 -1.86 1.24 -26.18
C TYR A 54 -3.18 1.41 -26.93
N GLU A 55 -3.32 0.82 -28.12
CA GLU A 55 -4.58 0.82 -28.88
C GLU A 55 -5.74 0.17 -28.10
N ASN A 56 -5.47 -0.95 -27.42
CA ASN A 56 -6.47 -1.60 -26.58
C ASN A 56 -6.84 -0.75 -25.35
N GLU A 57 -5.89 -0.04 -24.75
CA GLU A 57 -6.16 0.88 -23.65
C GLU A 57 -6.96 2.12 -24.11
N LEU A 58 -6.71 2.65 -25.32
CA LEU A 58 -7.56 3.67 -25.96
C LEU A 58 -9.01 3.18 -26.10
N LYS A 59 -9.20 1.96 -26.63
CA LYS A 59 -10.53 1.35 -26.78
C LYS A 59 -11.23 1.18 -25.44
N ARG A 60 -10.52 0.72 -24.41
CA ARG A 60 -11.05 0.57 -23.05
C ARG A 60 -11.43 1.91 -22.43
N ASP A 61 -10.64 2.96 -22.63
CA ASP A 61 -10.96 4.30 -22.13
C ASP A 61 -12.22 4.85 -22.80
N GLN A 62 -12.36 4.67 -24.12
CA GLN A 62 -13.58 5.03 -24.85
C GLN A 62 -14.82 4.31 -24.31
N GLN A 63 -14.72 3.01 -24.00
CA GLN A 63 -15.82 2.26 -23.37
C GLN A 63 -16.20 2.82 -22.00
N VAL A 64 -15.21 3.20 -21.18
CA VAL A 64 -15.48 3.85 -19.89
C VAL A 64 -16.15 5.22 -20.10
N ASN A 65 -15.68 6.01 -21.07
CA ASN A 65 -16.29 7.32 -21.39
C ASN A 65 -17.74 7.16 -21.87
N GLN A 66 -18.04 6.17 -22.70
CA GLN A 66 -19.42 5.85 -23.10
C GLN A 66 -20.31 5.48 -21.89
N ARG A 67 -19.79 4.71 -20.93
CA ARG A 67 -20.49 4.41 -19.67
C ARG A 67 -20.77 5.68 -18.87
N ILE A 68 -19.80 6.59 -18.79
CA ILE A 68 -19.96 7.89 -18.12
C ILE A 68 -21.03 8.73 -18.83
N THR A 69 -20.99 8.84 -20.15
CA THR A 69 -22.01 9.55 -20.92
C THR A 69 -23.41 8.99 -20.65
N LYS A 70 -23.58 7.66 -20.68
CA LYS A 70 -24.86 7.01 -20.36
C LYS A 70 -25.33 7.33 -18.94
N MET A 71 -24.42 7.28 -17.96
CA MET A 71 -24.71 7.62 -16.57
C MET A 71 -25.12 9.10 -16.42
N MET A 72 -24.46 10.03 -17.12
CA MET A 72 -24.80 11.45 -17.09
C MET A 72 -26.17 11.74 -17.75
N LEU A 73 -26.50 11.03 -18.84
CA LEU A 73 -27.83 11.08 -19.45
C LEU A 73 -28.92 10.54 -18.51
N GLN A 74 -28.62 9.47 -17.77
CA GLN A 74 -29.53 8.96 -16.74
C GLN A 74 -29.71 9.97 -15.61
N LYS A 75 -28.62 10.58 -15.11
CA LYS A 75 -28.67 11.65 -14.10
C LYS A 75 -29.58 12.81 -14.53
N ALA A 76 -29.51 13.24 -15.78
CA ALA A 76 -30.34 14.33 -16.30
C ALA A 76 -31.86 14.04 -16.31
N ARG A 77 -32.25 12.75 -16.25
CA ARG A 77 -33.66 12.33 -16.22
C ARG A 77 -34.21 12.16 -14.80
N ILE A 78 -33.35 12.22 -13.78
CA ILE A 78 -33.76 12.04 -12.38
C ILE A 78 -34.53 13.28 -11.92
N THR A 79 -35.74 13.07 -11.38
CA THR A 79 -36.56 14.16 -10.85
C THR A 79 -36.20 14.47 -9.41
N GLU A 80 -36.49 15.70 -8.96
CA GLU A 80 -36.31 16.11 -7.57
C GLU A 80 -37.13 15.22 -6.61
N GLN A 81 -38.31 14.77 -7.04
CA GLN A 81 -39.15 13.86 -6.25
C GLN A 81 -38.48 12.49 -6.07
N GLN A 82 -37.88 11.93 -7.13
CA GLN A 82 -37.11 10.68 -7.03
C GLN A 82 -35.92 10.84 -6.08
N LEU A 83 -35.21 11.96 -6.17
CA LEU A 83 -34.08 12.25 -5.29
C LEU A 83 -34.50 12.38 -3.83
N LYS A 84 -35.61 13.09 -3.53
CA LYS A 84 -36.17 13.19 -2.18
C LYS A 84 -36.58 11.82 -1.63
N LYS A 85 -37.20 10.97 -2.47
CA LYS A 85 -37.56 9.60 -2.08
C LYS A 85 -36.32 8.76 -1.76
N ALA A 86 -35.29 8.82 -2.60
CA ALA A 86 -34.02 8.15 -2.35
C ALA A 86 -33.35 8.64 -1.06
N GLN A 87 -33.34 9.95 -0.80
CA GLN A 87 -32.79 10.53 0.43
C GLN A 87 -33.48 9.99 1.70
N ALA A 88 -34.79 9.73 1.64
CA ALA A 88 -35.53 9.14 2.75
C ALA A 88 -35.18 7.66 2.97
N GLN A 89 -34.83 6.93 1.92
CA GLN A 89 -34.43 5.52 1.97
C GLN A 89 -33.00 5.33 2.50
N VAL A 90 -32.13 6.33 2.37
CA VAL A 90 -30.72 6.30 2.83
C VAL A 90 -30.59 6.38 4.38
N ARG A 91 -31.67 6.15 5.15
CA ARG A 91 -31.68 6.12 6.63
C ARG A 91 -31.67 4.67 7.13
N SER A 92 -30.80 4.16 8.01
CA SER A 92 -29.47 4.53 8.49
C SER A 92 -28.75 3.21 8.85
N VAL A 93 -27.72 2.82 8.10
CA VAL A 93 -26.82 1.68 8.42
C VAL A 93 -25.93 2.01 9.62
N GLU A 94 -25.83 3.29 10.00
CA GLU A 94 -25.05 3.77 11.15
C GLU A 94 -25.44 3.11 12.47
N LYS A 95 -26.70 2.66 12.62
CA LYS A 95 -27.18 2.04 13.87
C LYS A 95 -26.46 0.74 14.21
N SER A 96 -25.91 0.04 13.21
CA SER A 96 -25.14 -1.19 13.40
C SER A 96 -23.63 -0.94 13.49
N ARG A 97 -23.20 0.30 13.71
CA ARG A 97 -21.78 0.60 13.90
C ARG A 97 -21.27 -0.12 15.15
N ASP A 98 -20.25 -0.93 14.94
CA ASP A 98 -19.47 -1.55 16.00
C ASP A 98 -18.07 -0.92 16.03
N LEU A 99 -17.68 -0.43 17.21
CA LEU A 99 -16.36 0.15 17.49
C LEU A 99 -15.63 -0.61 18.59
N SER A 100 -16.18 -1.76 19.03
CA SER A 100 -15.63 -2.55 20.14
C SER A 100 -14.42 -3.39 19.73
N ARG A 101 -14.30 -3.72 18.44
CA ARG A 101 -13.21 -4.54 17.92
C ARG A 101 -11.96 -3.72 17.64
N VAL A 102 -10.80 -4.37 17.74
CA VAL A 102 -9.50 -3.81 17.43
C VAL A 102 -8.89 -4.59 16.29
N ILE A 103 -9.14 -4.13 15.06
CA ILE A 103 -8.65 -4.77 13.85
C ILE A 103 -7.31 -4.18 13.46
N VAL A 104 -6.35 -5.06 13.19
CA VAL A 104 -5.03 -4.71 12.70
C VAL A 104 -4.83 -5.27 11.31
N HIS A 105 -4.46 -4.41 10.38
CA HIS A 105 -3.95 -4.82 9.07
C HIS A 105 -2.43 -4.67 9.07
N VAL A 106 -1.71 -5.72 8.72
CA VAL A 106 -0.26 -5.73 8.59
C VAL A 106 0.12 -5.99 7.14
N ASP A 107 1.12 -5.27 6.64
CA ASP A 107 1.55 -5.27 5.23
C ASP A 107 3.07 -5.09 5.18
N MET A 108 3.79 -6.10 4.68
CA MET A 108 5.26 -6.08 4.60
C MET A 108 5.76 -5.00 3.63
N ASP A 109 6.85 -4.31 3.98
CA ASP A 109 7.31 -3.18 3.19
C ASP A 109 8.10 -3.63 1.96
N ALA A 110 7.53 -3.40 0.77
CA ALA A 110 8.13 -3.79 -0.51
C ALA A 110 8.58 -5.27 -0.56
N PHE A 111 7.74 -6.16 -0.01
CA PHE A 111 8.07 -7.54 0.37
C PHE A 111 9.10 -8.26 -0.49
N TYR A 112 8.78 -8.59 -1.75
CA TYR A 112 9.71 -9.37 -2.59
C TYR A 112 11.05 -8.63 -2.80
N ALA A 113 11.02 -7.31 -3.00
CA ALA A 113 12.25 -6.53 -3.14
C ALA A 113 13.05 -6.50 -1.83
N ALA A 114 12.39 -6.43 -0.68
CA ALA A 114 13.05 -6.48 0.63
C ALA A 114 13.73 -7.83 0.89
N VAL A 115 13.08 -8.95 0.50
CA VAL A 115 13.69 -10.29 0.56
C VAL A 115 14.96 -10.35 -0.30
N GLU A 116 14.91 -9.87 -1.55
CA GLU A 116 16.11 -9.88 -2.41
C GLU A 116 17.22 -8.95 -1.90
N MET A 117 16.87 -7.79 -1.33
CA MET A 117 17.86 -6.87 -0.73
C MET A 117 18.52 -7.45 0.53
N ARG A 118 17.79 -8.24 1.31
CA ARG A 118 18.34 -8.96 2.48
C ARG A 118 19.34 -10.02 2.04
N ASP A 119 18.98 -10.82 1.04
CA ASP A 119 19.78 -11.95 0.58
C ASP A 119 20.97 -11.49 -0.30
N CYS A 120 20.89 -10.33 -0.92
CA CYS A 120 21.96 -9.73 -1.73
C CYS A 120 22.21 -8.27 -1.28
N PRO A 121 23.12 -8.06 -0.30
CA PRO A 121 23.37 -6.74 0.28
C PRO A 121 23.79 -5.66 -0.72
N GLU A 122 24.38 -6.03 -1.87
CA GLU A 122 24.74 -5.11 -2.95
C GLU A 122 23.53 -4.38 -3.58
N LEU A 123 22.31 -4.86 -3.34
CA LEU A 123 21.07 -4.25 -3.85
C LEU A 123 20.50 -3.19 -2.92
N LYS A 124 20.93 -3.15 -1.64
CA LYS A 124 20.30 -2.36 -0.57
C LYS A 124 20.15 -0.88 -0.93
N ASP A 125 21.20 -0.29 -1.49
CA ASP A 125 21.26 1.14 -1.81
C ASP A 125 21.01 1.44 -3.30
N LYS A 126 20.61 0.44 -4.09
CA LYS A 126 20.36 0.58 -5.53
C LYS A 126 18.86 0.63 -5.83
N PRO A 127 18.40 1.40 -6.83
CA PRO A 127 17.04 1.26 -7.33
C PRO A 127 16.89 -0.15 -7.94
N MET A 128 15.98 -0.94 -7.38
CA MET A 128 15.74 -2.30 -7.87
C MET A 128 14.25 -2.68 -7.88
N ALA A 129 13.91 -3.63 -8.72
CA ALA A 129 12.58 -4.19 -8.86
C ALA A 129 12.62 -5.70 -9.05
N VAL A 130 11.56 -6.39 -8.64
CA VAL A 130 11.40 -7.84 -8.80
C VAL A 130 10.41 -8.12 -9.92
N GLY A 131 10.78 -8.98 -10.86
CA GLY A 131 9.95 -9.37 -12.00
C GLY A 131 10.80 -9.67 -13.23
N SER A 132 10.40 -9.11 -14.37
CA SER A 132 11.10 -9.26 -15.65
C SER A 132 11.02 -7.98 -16.47
N THR A 133 11.70 -7.96 -17.63
CA THR A 133 11.52 -6.92 -18.64
C THR A 133 10.06 -6.76 -19.07
N SER A 134 9.27 -7.84 -19.05
CA SER A 134 7.86 -7.83 -19.46
C SER A 134 6.94 -7.23 -18.39
N MET A 135 7.17 -7.56 -17.11
CA MET A 135 6.31 -7.11 -16.02
C MET A 135 7.05 -7.12 -14.68
N LEU A 136 6.87 -6.06 -13.89
CA LEU A 136 7.38 -5.94 -12.52
C LEU A 136 6.28 -6.30 -11.51
N SER A 137 6.62 -7.15 -10.55
CA SER A 137 5.74 -7.50 -9.42
C SER A 137 5.82 -6.49 -8.29
N THR A 138 7.01 -5.96 -7.99
CA THR A 138 7.21 -4.88 -7.02
C THR A 138 8.52 -4.14 -7.26
N SER A 139 8.72 -3.04 -6.56
CA SER A 139 9.94 -2.22 -6.55
C SER A 139 10.29 -1.76 -5.15
N ASN A 140 11.58 -1.63 -4.86
CA ASN A 140 12.04 -1.04 -3.61
C ASN A 140 11.76 0.48 -3.58
N TYR A 141 11.84 1.08 -2.39
CA TYR A 141 11.55 2.49 -2.20
C TYR A 141 12.52 3.41 -2.96
N HIS A 142 13.76 2.99 -3.21
CA HIS A 142 14.71 3.72 -4.05
C HIS A 142 14.23 3.84 -5.50
N ALA A 143 13.70 2.77 -6.09
CA ALA A 143 13.17 2.78 -7.44
C ALA A 143 11.82 3.54 -7.55
N ARG A 144 10.99 3.52 -6.50
CA ARG A 144 9.70 4.26 -6.46
C ARG A 144 9.86 5.77 -6.63
N LYS A 145 10.99 6.34 -6.19
CA LYS A 145 11.37 7.75 -6.41
C LYS A 145 11.50 8.14 -7.89
N TYR A 146 11.59 7.17 -8.80
CA TYR A 146 11.62 7.39 -10.25
C TYR A 146 10.27 7.11 -10.93
N GLY A 147 9.23 6.79 -10.16
CA GLY A 147 7.94 6.35 -10.72
C GLY A 147 7.83 4.84 -10.98
N VAL A 148 8.91 4.07 -10.75
CA VAL A 148 8.92 2.61 -10.95
C VAL A 148 8.06 1.92 -9.90
N ARG A 149 7.08 1.12 -10.34
CA ARG A 149 6.12 0.45 -9.46
C ARG A 149 5.69 -0.92 -9.97
N ALA A 150 5.03 -1.68 -9.11
CA ALA A 150 4.31 -2.90 -9.48
C ALA A 150 3.34 -2.68 -10.64
N ALA A 151 3.12 -3.73 -11.44
CA ALA A 151 2.31 -3.75 -12.66
C ALA A 151 2.79 -2.79 -13.78
N MET A 152 4.05 -2.35 -13.71
CA MET A 152 4.73 -1.63 -14.79
C MET A 152 5.59 -2.60 -15.61
N PRO A 153 5.62 -2.51 -16.95
CA PRO A 153 6.58 -3.25 -17.74
C PRO A 153 8.03 -2.85 -17.40
N GLY A 154 8.91 -3.83 -17.25
CA GLY A 154 10.31 -3.59 -16.88
C GLY A 154 11.08 -2.74 -17.90
N PHE A 155 10.76 -2.85 -19.20
CA PHE A 155 11.37 -1.99 -20.22
C PHE A 155 10.98 -0.51 -20.08
N ILE A 156 9.75 -0.21 -19.63
CA ILE A 156 9.32 1.17 -19.33
C ILE A 156 10.03 1.65 -18.07
N ALA A 157 10.10 0.80 -17.04
CA ALA A 157 10.78 1.13 -15.79
C ALA A 157 12.27 1.48 -16.01
N LYS A 158 12.95 0.78 -16.93
CA LYS A 158 14.33 1.10 -17.36
C LYS A 158 14.46 2.44 -18.07
N LYS A 159 13.41 2.93 -18.75
CA LYS A 159 13.40 4.29 -19.33
C LYS A 159 13.25 5.36 -18.26
N LEU A 160 12.46 5.08 -17.21
CA LEU A 160 12.32 5.97 -16.05
C LEU A 160 13.58 6.00 -15.17
N CYS A 161 14.25 4.85 -15.02
CA CYS A 161 15.44 4.67 -14.20
C CYS A 161 16.45 3.76 -14.94
N PRO A 162 17.39 4.33 -15.72
CA PRO A 162 18.36 3.54 -16.49
C PRO A 162 19.24 2.60 -15.64
N SER A 163 19.55 3.01 -14.41
CA SER A 163 20.34 2.24 -13.43
C SER A 163 19.53 1.17 -12.68
N LEU A 164 18.23 1.02 -12.93
CA LEU A 164 17.36 0.06 -12.25
C LEU A 164 17.87 -1.37 -12.38
N VAL A 165 18.02 -2.10 -11.28
CA VAL A 165 18.30 -3.55 -11.33
C VAL A 165 16.97 -4.33 -11.33
N ILE A 166 16.77 -5.24 -12.28
CA ILE A 166 15.59 -6.11 -12.32
C ILE A 166 16.04 -7.51 -11.90
N VAL A 167 15.50 -7.99 -10.78
CA VAL A 167 15.78 -9.31 -10.21
C VAL A 167 14.63 -10.27 -10.53
N PRO A 168 14.89 -11.51 -10.98
CA PRO A 168 13.85 -12.52 -11.19
C PRO A 168 13.08 -12.86 -9.91
N LEU A 169 11.84 -13.34 -10.07
CA LEU A 169 11.01 -13.80 -8.95
C LEU A 169 11.56 -15.11 -8.36
N ASN A 170 11.52 -15.22 -7.03
CA ASN A 170 11.76 -16.46 -6.29
C ASN A 170 10.63 -16.75 -5.28
N PHE A 171 9.55 -17.37 -5.75
CA PHE A 171 8.36 -17.61 -4.93
C PHE A 171 8.58 -18.58 -3.77
N ASP A 172 9.55 -19.48 -3.85
CA ASP A 172 9.87 -20.39 -2.74
C ASP A 172 10.42 -19.62 -1.54
N LYS A 173 11.36 -18.69 -1.78
CA LYS A 173 11.84 -17.76 -0.74
C LYS A 173 10.71 -16.94 -0.14
N TYR A 174 9.85 -16.36 -0.98
CA TYR A 174 8.77 -15.50 -0.50
C TYR A 174 7.74 -16.28 0.33
N ARG A 175 7.43 -17.52 -0.05
CA ARG A 175 6.58 -18.42 0.74
C ARG A 175 7.22 -18.79 2.08
N ALA A 176 8.51 -19.11 2.09
CA ALA A 176 9.23 -19.45 3.32
C ALA A 176 9.17 -18.29 4.33
N VAL A 177 9.49 -17.07 3.88
CA VAL A 177 9.41 -15.87 4.73
C VAL A 177 7.97 -15.58 5.17
N SER A 178 6.98 -15.75 4.28
CA SER A 178 5.57 -15.60 4.64
C SER A 178 5.15 -16.55 5.76
N ASN A 179 5.62 -17.80 5.74
CA ASN A 179 5.36 -18.76 6.80
C ASN A 179 5.96 -18.32 8.14
N GLU A 180 7.21 -17.85 8.14
CA GLU A 180 7.88 -17.34 9.35
C GLU A 180 7.12 -16.18 10.01
N ILE A 181 6.56 -15.29 9.19
CA ILE A 181 5.75 -14.14 9.63
C ILE A 181 4.39 -14.60 10.17
N ARG A 182 3.74 -15.55 9.49
CA ARG A 182 2.44 -16.09 9.91
C ARG A 182 2.49 -16.83 11.24
N GLU A 183 3.62 -17.47 11.56
CA GLU A 183 3.86 -18.02 12.89
C GLU A 183 3.81 -16.94 13.98
N ILE A 184 4.31 -15.73 13.69
CA ILE A 184 4.21 -14.59 14.63
C ILE A 184 2.77 -14.10 14.73
N PHE A 185 2.05 -14.01 13.61
CA PHE A 185 0.65 -13.58 13.60
C PHE A 185 -0.25 -14.45 14.47
N ALA A 186 -0.03 -15.77 14.45
CA ALA A 186 -0.81 -16.73 15.23
C ALA A 186 -0.76 -16.50 16.75
N ASP A 187 0.28 -15.85 17.28
CA ASP A 187 0.38 -15.52 18.71
C ASP A 187 -0.51 -14.34 19.12
N TYR A 188 -0.89 -13.49 18.15
CA TYR A 188 -1.76 -12.32 18.38
C TYR A 188 -3.21 -12.62 18.02
N ASP A 189 -3.43 -13.40 16.96
CA ASP A 189 -4.75 -13.88 16.56
C ASP A 189 -4.60 -15.25 15.88
N PRO A 190 -5.00 -16.36 16.53
CA PRO A 190 -4.92 -17.69 15.91
C PRO A 190 -5.87 -17.87 14.72
N ASN A 191 -6.83 -16.95 14.53
CA ASN A 191 -7.79 -16.94 13.43
C ASN A 191 -7.50 -15.84 12.40
N PHE A 192 -6.28 -15.29 12.37
CA PHE A 192 -5.92 -14.25 11.43
C PHE A 192 -6.24 -14.64 9.98
N GLN A 193 -6.59 -13.66 9.15
CA GLN A 193 -6.88 -13.88 7.74
C GLN A 193 -5.72 -13.38 6.86
N PRO A 194 -4.91 -14.28 6.28
CA PRO A 194 -3.95 -13.90 5.26
C PRO A 194 -4.67 -13.53 3.96
N MET A 195 -4.36 -12.36 3.39
CA MET A 195 -4.88 -11.95 2.07
C MET A 195 -3.90 -12.28 0.94
N SER A 196 -2.60 -12.21 1.23
CA SER A 196 -1.50 -12.51 0.30
C SER A 196 -0.33 -13.16 1.07
N LEU A 197 0.85 -13.22 0.45
CA LEU A 197 2.07 -13.64 1.15
C LEU A 197 2.57 -12.57 2.14
N ASP A 198 2.24 -11.30 1.91
CA ASP A 198 2.78 -10.14 2.62
C ASP A 198 1.77 -9.36 3.45
N GLU A 199 0.48 -9.68 3.39
CA GLU A 199 -0.53 -8.94 4.14
C GLU A 199 -1.58 -9.85 4.81
N ALA A 200 -2.06 -9.42 5.98
CA ALA A 200 -3.06 -10.12 6.77
C ALA A 200 -3.90 -9.16 7.62
N TYR A 201 -5.10 -9.59 7.98
CA TYR A 201 -5.89 -9.00 9.06
C TYR A 201 -5.80 -9.86 10.31
N LEU A 202 -5.69 -9.20 11.46
CA LEU A 202 -5.71 -9.80 12.79
C LEU A 202 -6.72 -9.06 13.66
N ASP A 203 -7.43 -9.78 14.49
CA ASP A 203 -8.30 -9.20 15.52
C ASP A 203 -7.61 -9.26 16.89
N PHE A 204 -7.08 -8.11 17.30
CA PHE A 204 -6.33 -7.98 18.55
C PHE A 204 -7.22 -7.90 19.80
N THR A 205 -8.55 -7.90 19.65
CA THR A 205 -9.46 -7.62 20.77
C THR A 205 -9.23 -8.55 21.96
N ASP A 206 -9.23 -9.86 21.72
CA ASP A 206 -9.10 -10.86 22.78
C ASP A 206 -7.65 -10.91 23.33
N HIS A 207 -6.65 -10.71 22.45
CA HIS A 207 -5.24 -10.62 22.84
C HIS A 207 -5.01 -9.44 23.80
N LEU A 208 -5.60 -8.27 23.53
CA LEU A 208 -5.40 -7.08 24.35
C LEU A 208 -6.04 -7.20 25.73
N GLU A 209 -7.17 -7.89 25.84
CA GLU A 209 -7.81 -8.19 27.13
C GLU A 209 -6.90 -9.07 28.00
N GLN A 210 -6.34 -10.14 27.42
CA GLN A 210 -5.39 -11.01 28.11
C GLN A 210 -4.10 -10.27 28.47
N ARG A 211 -3.57 -9.47 27.53
CA ARG A 211 -2.31 -8.73 27.65
C ARG A 211 -2.30 -7.74 28.81
N GLN A 212 -3.46 -7.20 29.24
CA GLN A 212 -3.53 -6.32 30.41
C GLN A 212 -2.98 -6.98 31.68
N HIS A 213 -3.07 -8.31 31.78
CA HIS A 213 -2.68 -9.09 32.95
C HIS A 213 -1.31 -9.77 32.78
N TRP A 214 -0.62 -9.54 31.66
CA TRP A 214 0.65 -10.20 31.37
C TRP A 214 1.81 -9.60 32.18
N PRO A 215 2.66 -10.45 32.80
CA PRO A 215 3.90 -9.98 33.40
C PRO A 215 4.83 -9.42 32.30
N GLU A 216 5.80 -8.59 32.70
CA GLU A 216 6.79 -8.03 31.76
C GLU A 216 7.55 -9.12 31.00
N SER A 217 7.86 -10.24 31.66
CA SER A 217 8.55 -11.38 31.05
C SER A 217 7.83 -11.95 29.83
N ALA A 218 6.50 -11.96 29.82
CA ALA A 218 5.70 -12.41 28.66
C ALA A 218 5.69 -11.40 27.50
N ARG A 219 6.13 -10.16 27.76
CA ARG A 219 6.21 -9.06 26.78
C ARG A 219 7.66 -8.62 26.54
N THR A 220 8.62 -9.46 26.90
CA THR A 220 10.06 -9.19 26.75
C THR A 220 10.60 -10.02 25.61
N HIS A 221 11.28 -9.38 24.66
CA HIS A 221 11.90 -10.05 23.50
C HIS A 221 13.36 -9.64 23.36
N HIS A 222 14.21 -10.58 22.99
CA HIS A 222 15.63 -10.34 22.79
C HIS A 222 15.94 -9.88 21.37
N PHE A 223 16.94 -9.02 21.25
CA PHE A 223 17.50 -8.68 19.95
C PHE A 223 18.21 -9.90 19.35
N ARG A 224 18.08 -10.08 18.05
CA ARG A 224 18.86 -11.08 17.33
C ARG A 224 20.35 -10.77 17.48
N LYS A 225 21.12 -11.72 18.00
CA LYS A 225 22.59 -11.63 18.00
C LYS A 225 23.08 -11.56 16.55
N LYS A 226 23.90 -10.56 16.23
CA LYS A 226 24.62 -10.54 14.94
C LYS A 226 25.41 -11.84 14.85
N ALA A 227 25.28 -12.56 13.74
CA ALA A 227 26.14 -13.71 13.50
C ALA A 227 27.59 -13.20 13.53
N GLU A 228 28.39 -13.70 14.47
CA GLU A 228 29.82 -13.47 14.41
C GLU A 228 30.35 -14.11 13.11
N PRO A 229 31.26 -13.46 12.38
CA PRO A 229 31.96 -14.14 11.31
C PRO A 229 32.63 -15.36 11.92
N SER A 230 32.34 -16.55 11.40
CA SER A 230 33.09 -17.75 11.75
C SER A 230 34.57 -17.45 11.55
N GLN A 231 35.33 -17.37 12.65
CA GLN A 231 36.77 -17.31 12.60
C GLN A 231 37.23 -18.62 11.96
N GLU A 232 37.52 -18.58 10.65
CA GLU A 232 38.41 -19.56 10.05
C GLU A 232 39.71 -19.51 10.86
N ALA A 233 40.11 -20.67 11.38
CA ALA A 233 41.31 -20.82 12.19
C ALA A 233 42.54 -20.45 11.35
N VAL A 234 42.98 -19.20 11.47
CA VAL A 234 44.28 -18.76 10.97
C VAL A 234 45.33 -19.39 11.87
N THR A 235 46.04 -20.36 11.31
CA THR A 235 47.18 -21.06 11.92
C THR A 235 48.23 -20.04 12.34
N GLU A 236 48.68 -20.14 13.60
CA GLU A 236 49.75 -19.33 14.16
C GLU A 236 50.99 -19.31 13.26
N VAL A 237 51.40 -18.12 12.83
CA VAL A 237 52.80 -17.85 12.50
C VAL A 237 53.26 -16.76 13.44
N ARG A 238 53.97 -17.17 14.49
CA ARG A 238 54.79 -16.31 15.34
C ARG A 238 55.98 -15.81 14.53
N GLU A 239 56.03 -14.51 14.26
CA GLU A 239 57.29 -13.81 14.06
C GLU A 239 57.37 -12.59 14.99
N LEU A 240 58.53 -12.49 15.64
CA LEU A 240 58.86 -11.57 16.72
C LEU A 240 59.46 -10.26 16.17
N SER A 241 58.92 -9.14 16.65
CA SER A 241 59.62 -7.86 17.01
C SER A 241 60.20 -6.99 15.87
N PRO A 242 60.48 -5.67 16.08
CA PRO A 242 60.64 -4.96 17.35
C PRO A 242 59.95 -3.58 17.51
N VAL A 243 60.00 -3.14 18.78
CA VAL A 243 59.70 -1.84 19.41
C VAL A 243 60.28 -0.63 18.64
N LEU A 244 59.67 0.57 18.81
CA LEU A 244 60.17 1.97 18.72
C LEU A 244 59.03 2.87 18.16
N PHE A 245 58.57 4.04 18.66
CA PHE A 245 58.93 5.02 19.70
C PHE A 245 57.63 5.74 20.17
N GLU A 246 57.56 6.21 21.42
CA GLU A 246 56.66 7.29 21.85
C GLU A 246 57.34 8.65 21.62
N ASP A 247 56.58 9.64 21.11
CA ASP A 247 56.42 11.00 21.68
C ASP A 247 55.91 11.99 20.62
N SER A 248 54.69 12.52 20.82
CA SER A 248 54.43 13.98 21.00
C SER A 248 53.02 14.44 20.61
N PRO A 249 52.52 15.52 21.23
CA PRO A 249 51.10 15.85 21.34
C PRO A 249 50.63 16.94 20.36
N GLY A 250 49.32 16.98 20.08
CA GLY A 250 48.72 18.03 19.24
C GLY A 250 47.19 18.09 19.42
N SER A 251 46.77 19.09 20.19
CA SER A 251 45.41 19.40 20.65
C SER A 251 44.44 19.85 19.54
N SER A 252 43.13 19.65 19.79
CA SER A 252 42.01 20.65 19.70
C SER A 252 40.67 20.04 19.24
N PRO A 253 39.51 20.59 19.66
CA PRO A 253 38.51 19.81 20.40
C PRO A 253 37.22 19.59 19.62
N SER A 254 36.49 18.53 19.97
CA SER A 254 35.08 18.33 19.60
C SER A 254 34.17 18.67 20.78
N PRO A 255 32.93 19.14 20.56
CA PRO A 255 32.11 19.74 21.60
C PRO A 255 31.58 18.69 22.56
N VAL A 256 31.72 18.98 23.85
CA VAL A 256 31.11 18.24 24.97
C VAL A 256 29.59 18.50 24.94
N GLY A 257 28.83 17.48 24.54
CA GLY A 257 27.41 17.33 24.87
C GLY A 257 27.27 16.51 26.17
N PRO A 258 26.17 16.66 26.91
CA PRO A 258 26.12 16.26 28.32
C PRO A 258 26.28 14.76 28.49
N GLU A 259 27.06 14.39 29.50
CA GLU A 259 27.22 13.04 30.04
C GLU A 259 25.85 12.43 30.39
N GLY A 260 25.26 11.75 29.40
CA GLY A 260 24.35 10.66 29.64
C GLY A 260 25.18 9.40 29.67
N VAL A 261 25.24 8.76 30.84
CA VAL A 261 25.77 7.40 31.04
C VAL A 261 25.31 6.53 29.86
N HIS A 262 26.24 6.11 29.00
CA HIS A 262 25.97 5.08 28.00
C HIS A 262 25.69 3.79 28.75
N ALA A 263 24.42 3.56 29.08
CA ALA A 263 23.92 2.24 29.42
C ALA A 263 24.24 1.31 28.23
N PRO A 264 24.74 0.09 28.46
CA PRO A 264 24.93 -0.86 27.39
C PRO A 264 23.58 -1.05 26.69
N ALA A 265 23.57 -1.05 25.35
CA ALA A 265 22.37 -1.35 24.58
C ALA A 265 21.77 -2.65 25.11
N GLY A 266 20.57 -2.59 25.71
CA GLY A 266 19.99 -3.73 26.39
C GLY A 266 19.82 -4.92 25.44
N ASP A 267 20.17 -6.13 25.90
CA ASP A 267 20.02 -7.39 25.14
C ASP A 267 18.54 -7.75 24.85
N PHE A 268 17.59 -6.99 25.40
CA PHE A 268 16.17 -7.21 25.31
C PHE A 268 15.37 -5.90 25.31
N GLU A 269 14.12 -6.00 24.86
CA GLU A 269 13.15 -4.92 24.90
C GLU A 269 11.83 -5.43 25.51
N VAL A 270 11.21 -4.60 26.35
CA VAL A 270 9.90 -4.87 26.96
C VAL A 270 8.84 -3.99 26.30
N PHE A 271 7.73 -4.58 25.88
CA PHE A 271 6.65 -3.88 25.17
C PHE A 271 5.46 -3.65 26.08
N GLY A 272 4.83 -2.47 26.05
CA GLY A 272 3.67 -2.12 26.89
C GLY A 272 2.39 -2.96 26.64
N THR A 273 1.31 -2.64 27.35
CA THR A 273 0.01 -3.34 27.23
C THR A 273 -0.99 -2.64 26.29
N SER A 274 -0.64 -1.47 25.75
CA SER A 274 -1.48 -0.78 24.77
C SER A 274 -1.49 -1.52 23.42
N VAL A 275 -2.48 -1.21 22.58
CA VAL A 275 -2.54 -1.76 21.21
C VAL A 275 -1.35 -1.30 20.37
N GLU A 276 -0.93 -0.05 20.52
CA GLU A 276 0.22 0.48 19.80
C GLU A 276 1.48 -0.32 20.14
N GLU A 277 1.66 -0.68 21.41
CA GLU A 277 2.79 -1.49 21.88
C GLU A 277 2.70 -2.95 21.45
N ALA A 278 1.52 -3.57 21.47
CA ALA A 278 1.34 -4.94 20.98
C ALA A 278 1.64 -5.04 19.47
N VAL A 279 1.22 -4.05 18.67
CA VAL A 279 1.53 -4.01 17.23
C VAL A 279 3.00 -3.68 16.98
N ARG A 280 3.61 -2.82 17.81
CA ARG A 280 5.05 -2.55 17.75
C ARG A 280 5.86 -3.80 18.08
N GLU A 281 5.42 -4.59 19.06
CA GLU A 281 5.99 -5.89 19.40
C GLU A 281 5.89 -6.86 18.22
N MET A 282 4.71 -7.00 17.61
CA MET A 282 4.53 -7.85 16.43
C MET A 282 5.50 -7.46 15.31
N ARG A 283 5.61 -6.16 15.00
CA ARG A 283 6.53 -5.64 13.98
C ARG A 283 8.00 -5.87 14.34
N PHE A 284 8.37 -5.67 15.60
CA PHE A 284 9.71 -5.95 16.11
C PHE A 284 10.07 -7.43 15.93
N ARG A 285 9.18 -8.35 16.34
CA ARG A 285 9.40 -9.80 16.21
C ARG A 285 9.56 -10.20 14.74
N ILE A 286 8.80 -9.61 13.83
CA ILE A 286 8.95 -9.80 12.38
C ILE A 286 10.34 -9.36 11.92
N GLU A 287 10.79 -8.17 12.33
CA GLU A 287 12.11 -7.65 11.97
C GLU A 287 13.24 -8.52 12.52
N GLN A 288 13.17 -8.91 13.80
CA GLN A 288 14.19 -9.78 14.41
C GLN A 288 14.28 -11.15 13.73
N LYS A 289 13.13 -11.75 13.39
CA LYS A 289 13.08 -13.08 12.76
C LYS A 289 13.51 -13.05 11.30
N THR A 290 13.02 -12.07 10.54
CA THR A 290 13.12 -12.09 9.07
C THR A 290 14.14 -11.12 8.48
N MET A 291 14.61 -10.13 9.28
CA MET A 291 15.35 -8.94 8.83
C MET A 291 14.57 -8.04 7.85
N LEU A 292 13.25 -8.13 7.86
CA LEU A 292 12.35 -7.34 7.02
C LEU A 292 11.40 -6.52 7.88
N THR A 293 11.02 -5.35 7.39
CA THR A 293 10.09 -4.47 8.09
C THR A 293 8.66 -4.66 7.59
N ALA A 294 7.71 -4.37 8.48
CA ALA A 294 6.30 -4.33 8.17
C ALA A 294 5.70 -3.00 8.63
N SER A 295 4.65 -2.57 7.94
CA SER A 295 3.79 -1.47 8.38
C SER A 295 2.42 -1.99 8.79
N ALA A 296 1.78 -1.27 9.73
CA ALA A 296 0.52 -1.73 10.32
C ALA A 296 -0.50 -0.60 10.51
N GLY A 297 -1.77 -0.93 10.32
CA GLY A 297 -2.90 -0.03 10.57
C GLY A 297 -3.81 -0.61 11.64
N ILE A 298 -4.16 0.20 12.63
CA ILE A 298 -4.98 -0.18 13.77
C ILE A 298 -6.29 0.62 13.70
N ALA A 299 -7.44 -0.05 13.63
CA ALA A 299 -8.73 0.60 13.46
C ALA A 299 -9.90 -0.28 13.95
N PRO A 300 -11.12 0.26 14.09
CA PRO A 300 -12.27 -0.52 14.55
C PRO A 300 -12.81 -1.53 13.53
N ASN A 301 -12.40 -1.47 12.25
CA ASN A 301 -12.84 -2.40 11.21
C ASN A 301 -11.75 -2.63 10.15
N MET A 302 -11.92 -3.68 9.34
CA MET A 302 -10.95 -4.09 8.32
C MET A 302 -10.69 -3.00 7.26
N MET A 303 -11.73 -2.30 6.80
CA MET A 303 -11.59 -1.27 5.76
C MET A 303 -10.68 -0.14 6.23
N LEU A 304 -10.93 0.40 7.43
CA LEU A 304 -10.12 1.46 8.02
C LEU A 304 -8.72 0.97 8.36
N ALA A 305 -8.57 -0.26 8.88
CA ALA A 305 -7.27 -0.83 9.23
C ALA A 305 -6.35 -0.91 8.00
N LYS A 306 -6.89 -1.34 6.86
CA LYS A 306 -6.13 -1.36 5.59
C LYS A 306 -5.63 0.03 5.21
N VAL A 307 -6.52 1.01 5.20
CA VAL A 307 -6.16 2.40 4.84
C VAL A 307 -5.10 2.96 5.81
N CYS A 308 -5.24 2.66 7.10
CA CYS A 308 -4.27 3.08 8.12
C CYS A 308 -2.88 2.47 7.90
N SER A 309 -2.81 1.20 7.47
CA SER A 309 -1.53 0.51 7.27
C SER A 309 -0.66 1.12 6.18
N ASP A 310 -1.27 1.81 5.22
CA ASP A 310 -0.56 2.51 4.14
C ASP A 310 -0.10 3.92 4.53
N LYS A 311 -0.61 4.50 5.62
CA LYS A 311 -0.42 5.93 5.95
C LYS A 311 1.00 6.28 6.37
N ASN A 312 1.63 5.40 7.16
CA ASN A 312 2.98 5.61 7.71
C ASN A 312 4.00 4.62 7.11
N LYS A 313 3.75 4.09 5.91
CA LYS A 313 4.72 3.25 5.20
C LYS A 313 5.95 4.06 4.76
N PRO A 314 7.17 3.48 4.75
CA PRO A 314 7.54 2.16 5.27
C PRO A 314 7.85 2.14 6.77
N ASN A 315 7.90 0.94 7.34
CA ASN A 315 8.28 0.62 8.72
C ASN A 315 7.59 1.51 9.76
N GLY A 316 6.29 1.76 9.58
CA GLY A 316 5.51 2.58 10.49
C GLY A 316 4.16 1.98 10.80
N GLN A 317 3.50 2.52 11.82
CA GLN A 317 2.13 2.15 12.14
C GLN A 317 1.27 3.39 12.35
N TYR A 318 -0.03 3.26 12.13
CA TYR A 318 -1.00 4.31 12.40
C TYR A 318 -2.22 3.73 13.10
N ARG A 319 -2.63 4.38 14.20
CA ARG A 319 -3.86 4.06 14.91
C ARG A 319 -4.92 5.11 14.64
N LEU A 320 -6.09 4.64 14.22
CA LEU A 320 -7.32 5.40 14.22
C LEU A 320 -8.07 5.08 15.52
N PRO A 321 -8.30 6.06 16.42
CA PRO A 321 -9.07 5.84 17.64
C PRO A 321 -10.47 5.27 17.34
N SER A 322 -10.93 4.34 18.18
CA SER A 322 -12.24 3.68 18.06
C SER A 322 -13.39 4.56 18.58
N THR A 323 -13.41 5.84 18.19
CA THR A 323 -14.53 6.76 18.46
C THR A 323 -15.18 7.17 17.15
N ARG A 324 -16.48 7.48 17.18
CA ARG A 324 -17.20 7.88 15.97
C ARG A 324 -16.61 9.17 15.40
N GLU A 325 -16.27 10.11 16.26
CA GLU A 325 -15.71 11.41 15.92
C GLU A 325 -14.39 11.23 15.15
N ALA A 326 -13.46 10.43 15.69
CA ALA A 326 -12.18 10.16 15.03
C ALA A 326 -12.37 9.47 13.67
N VAL A 327 -13.29 8.52 13.57
CA VAL A 327 -13.60 7.83 12.30
C VAL A 327 -14.14 8.81 11.26
N MET A 328 -15.09 9.67 11.64
CA MET A 328 -15.68 10.64 10.71
C MET A 328 -14.67 11.71 10.29
N ASP A 329 -13.85 12.21 11.22
CA ASP A 329 -12.78 13.17 10.95
C ASP A 329 -11.73 12.59 9.99
N PHE A 330 -11.44 11.30 10.11
CA PHE A 330 -10.54 10.59 9.19
C PHE A 330 -11.15 10.41 7.80
N ILE A 331 -12.44 10.02 7.74
CA ILE A 331 -13.12 9.71 6.49
C ILE A 331 -13.42 10.96 5.65
N GLN A 332 -13.77 12.09 6.26
CA GLN A 332 -14.25 13.27 5.52
C GLN A 332 -13.29 13.72 4.40
N ASN A 333 -11.98 13.63 4.64
CA ASN A 333 -10.93 14.06 3.72
C ASN A 333 -10.26 12.91 2.97
N LEU A 334 -10.66 11.66 3.19
CA LEU A 334 -10.06 10.50 2.55
C LEU A 334 -10.42 10.48 1.06
N PRO A 335 -9.44 10.47 0.13
CA PRO A 335 -9.73 10.31 -1.28
C PRO A 335 -10.37 8.94 -1.55
N VAL A 336 -11.41 8.89 -2.37
CA VAL A 336 -12.13 7.63 -2.65
C VAL A 336 -11.21 6.55 -3.21
N ARG A 337 -10.15 6.95 -3.94
CA ARG A 337 -9.18 6.05 -4.55
C ARG A 337 -8.31 5.28 -3.54
N LYS A 338 -8.19 5.77 -2.30
CA LYS A 338 -7.46 5.12 -1.21
C LYS A 338 -8.25 4.00 -0.55
N VAL A 339 -9.56 3.90 -0.82
CA VAL A 339 -10.41 2.86 -0.25
C VAL A 339 -10.34 1.59 -1.10
N CYS A 340 -10.17 0.43 -0.45
CA CYS A 340 -10.20 -0.86 -1.12
C CYS A 340 -11.56 -1.06 -1.83
N GLY A 341 -11.53 -1.58 -3.06
CA GLY A 341 -12.73 -1.74 -3.90
C GLY A 341 -12.98 -0.58 -4.88
N ILE A 342 -12.42 0.61 -4.64
CA ILE A 342 -12.55 1.76 -5.55
C ILE A 342 -11.31 1.84 -6.46
N GLY A 343 -11.39 1.16 -7.61
CA GLY A 343 -10.37 1.20 -8.66
C GLY A 343 -10.50 2.38 -9.62
N LYS A 344 -9.57 2.48 -10.58
CA LYS A 344 -9.47 3.60 -11.56
C LYS A 344 -10.78 3.87 -12.33
N VAL A 345 -11.55 2.83 -12.67
CA VAL A 345 -12.81 2.98 -13.40
C VAL A 345 -13.89 3.60 -12.51
N SER A 346 -14.10 3.05 -11.31
CA SER A 346 -15.07 3.58 -10.35
C SER A 346 -14.70 5.01 -9.94
N GLU A 347 -13.41 5.28 -9.69
CA GLU A 347 -12.88 6.62 -9.45
C GLU A 347 -13.22 7.58 -10.60
N LYS A 348 -12.95 7.20 -11.86
CA LYS A 348 -13.27 8.05 -13.02
C LYS A 348 -14.76 8.34 -13.14
N MET A 349 -15.62 7.35 -12.87
CA MET A 349 -17.07 7.52 -12.86
C MET A 349 -17.54 8.46 -11.73
N LEU A 350 -17.01 8.28 -10.51
CA LEU A 350 -17.31 9.14 -9.37
C LEU A 350 -16.83 10.58 -9.61
N ASN A 351 -15.63 10.77 -10.16
CA ASN A 351 -15.10 12.08 -10.52
C ASN A 351 -15.99 12.82 -11.53
N ALA A 352 -16.60 12.10 -12.48
CA ALA A 352 -17.56 12.70 -13.42
C ALA A 352 -18.84 13.22 -12.73
N LEU A 353 -19.13 12.75 -11.52
CA LEU A 353 -20.20 13.26 -10.65
C LEU A 353 -19.72 14.34 -9.65
N GLY A 354 -18.44 14.75 -9.71
CA GLY A 354 -17.83 15.68 -8.76
C GLY A 354 -17.42 15.04 -7.43
N ILE A 355 -17.30 13.71 -7.38
CA ILE A 355 -17.00 12.96 -6.15
C ILE A 355 -15.54 12.52 -6.17
N SER A 356 -14.73 13.11 -5.28
CA SER A 356 -13.30 12.79 -5.12
C SER A 356 -12.93 12.33 -3.70
N THR A 357 -13.72 12.70 -2.69
CA THR A 357 -13.53 12.31 -1.28
C THR A 357 -14.71 11.50 -0.75
N CYS A 358 -14.51 10.79 0.36
CA CYS A 358 -15.58 10.04 1.02
C CYS A 358 -16.69 10.96 1.60
N SER A 359 -16.38 12.22 1.94
CA SER A 359 -17.44 13.20 2.26
C SER A 359 -18.34 13.46 1.05
N HIS A 360 -17.78 13.65 -0.15
CA HIS A 360 -18.59 13.83 -1.36
C HIS A 360 -19.46 12.60 -1.66
N LEU A 361 -18.95 11.38 -1.37
CA LEU A 361 -19.76 10.15 -1.49
C LEU A 361 -21.02 10.26 -0.62
N GLY A 362 -20.85 10.55 0.68
CA GLY A 362 -21.97 10.65 1.61
C GLY A 362 -23.00 11.72 1.22
N GLN A 363 -22.52 12.89 0.77
CA GLN A 363 -23.38 13.99 0.32
C GLN A 363 -24.22 13.63 -0.91
N GLN A 364 -23.73 12.77 -1.79
CA GLN A 364 -24.40 12.39 -3.04
C GLN A 364 -25.06 11.02 -2.98
N MET A 365 -25.23 10.41 -1.80
CA MET A 365 -25.65 9.01 -1.70
C MET A 365 -27.03 8.72 -2.32
N ALA A 366 -27.99 9.64 -2.20
CA ALA A 366 -29.30 9.50 -2.85
C ALA A 366 -29.21 9.51 -4.37
N LEU A 367 -28.25 10.25 -4.94
CA LEU A 367 -27.98 10.21 -6.38
C LEU A 367 -27.31 8.88 -6.76
N LEU A 368 -26.34 8.43 -5.96
CA LEU A 368 -25.62 7.19 -6.19
C LEU A 368 -26.55 5.97 -6.17
N SER A 369 -27.54 5.93 -5.26
CA SER A 369 -28.51 4.84 -5.21
C SER A 369 -29.43 4.74 -6.43
N LEU A 370 -29.57 5.83 -7.19
CA LEU A 370 -30.35 5.88 -8.44
C LEU A 370 -29.50 5.59 -9.69
N LEU A 371 -28.18 5.67 -9.59
CA LEU A 371 -27.25 5.53 -10.73
C LEU A 371 -26.47 4.22 -10.72
N PHE A 372 -26.22 3.65 -9.55
CA PHE A 372 -25.42 2.44 -9.37
C PHE A 372 -26.27 1.25 -8.95
N SER A 373 -25.74 0.04 -9.11
CA SER A 373 -26.38 -1.16 -8.60
C SER A 373 -26.46 -1.12 -7.06
N GLU A 374 -27.40 -1.88 -6.51
CA GLU A 374 -27.62 -1.99 -5.08
C GLU A 374 -26.35 -2.31 -4.30
N THR A 375 -25.59 -3.32 -4.74
CA THR A 375 -24.30 -3.68 -4.15
C THR A 375 -23.28 -2.54 -4.14
N ALA A 376 -23.23 -1.76 -5.23
CA ALA A 376 -22.23 -0.71 -5.37
C ALA A 376 -22.53 0.50 -4.49
N TRP A 377 -23.78 0.97 -4.46
CA TRP A 377 -24.11 2.14 -3.64
C TRP A 377 -24.18 1.79 -2.15
N HIS A 378 -24.54 0.57 -1.75
CA HIS A 378 -24.40 0.11 -0.37
C HIS A 378 -22.94 0.13 0.09
N HIS A 379 -22.03 -0.39 -0.74
CA HIS A 379 -20.59 -0.28 -0.45
C HIS A 379 -20.13 1.19 -0.33
N PHE A 380 -20.60 2.09 -1.21
CA PHE A 380 -20.27 3.51 -1.10
C PHE A 380 -20.84 4.15 0.17
N LEU A 381 -22.03 3.74 0.61
CA LEU A 381 -22.63 4.20 1.86
C LEU A 381 -21.78 3.79 3.06
N GLU A 382 -21.40 2.51 3.14
CA GLU A 382 -20.50 2.01 4.20
C GLU A 382 -19.20 2.80 4.22
N VAL A 383 -18.57 2.99 3.07
CA VAL A 383 -17.33 3.78 2.93
C VAL A 383 -17.51 5.22 3.39
N SER A 384 -18.61 5.88 3.01
CA SER A 384 -18.88 7.27 3.41
C SER A 384 -19.10 7.44 4.92
N LEU A 385 -19.47 6.36 5.61
CA LEU A 385 -19.63 6.30 7.05
C LEU A 385 -18.39 5.71 7.74
N GLY A 386 -17.34 5.30 7.04
CA GLY A 386 -16.22 4.60 7.68
C GLY A 386 -16.60 3.23 8.27
N LEU A 387 -17.63 2.58 7.73
CA LEU A 387 -18.05 1.24 8.10
C LEU A 387 -17.29 0.20 7.27
N GLY A 388 -17.17 -0.99 7.83
CA GLY A 388 -16.54 -2.15 7.21
C GLY A 388 -16.70 -3.35 8.14
N SER A 389 -16.24 -4.53 7.71
CA SER A 389 -16.33 -5.72 8.55
C SER A 389 -15.54 -5.54 9.86
N THR A 390 -16.19 -5.79 10.99
CA THR A 390 -15.55 -5.93 12.32
C THR A 390 -15.26 -7.39 12.64
N TYR A 391 -15.58 -8.31 11.73
CA TYR A 391 -15.36 -9.74 11.86
C TYR A 391 -14.41 -10.23 10.78
N ILE A 392 -13.44 -11.05 11.18
CA ILE A 392 -12.49 -11.71 10.28
C ILE A 392 -13.02 -13.12 9.97
N PRO A 393 -13.35 -13.46 8.70
CA PRO A 393 -13.77 -14.79 8.31
C PRO A 393 -12.69 -15.84 8.58
N ARG A 394 -13.07 -16.94 9.25
CA ARG A 394 -12.14 -17.98 9.70
C ARG A 394 -11.74 -18.99 8.61
N HIS A 395 -12.49 -19.08 7.51
CA HIS A 395 -12.19 -19.97 6.39
C HIS A 395 -13.07 -19.61 5.19
N GLU A 396 -12.47 -19.44 4.01
CA GLU A 396 -13.21 -19.35 2.75
C GLU A 396 -12.84 -20.54 1.86
N GLU A 397 -13.85 -21.24 1.34
CA GLU A 397 -13.60 -22.27 0.34
C GLU A 397 -13.17 -21.65 -0.99
N ARG A 398 -12.11 -22.20 -1.58
CA ARG A 398 -11.63 -21.78 -2.90
C ARG A 398 -12.71 -22.06 -3.95
N LYS A 399 -13.20 -21.02 -4.61
CA LYS A 399 -14.27 -21.11 -5.63
C LYS A 399 -13.77 -21.54 -7.02
N SER A 400 -12.52 -21.27 -7.36
CA SER A 400 -11.94 -21.63 -8.66
C SER A 400 -10.43 -21.83 -8.60
N MET A 401 -9.89 -22.56 -9.59
CA MET A 401 -8.45 -22.74 -9.83
C MET A 401 -8.21 -22.61 -11.35
N SER A 402 -7.25 -21.79 -11.75
CA SER A 402 -6.90 -21.58 -13.15
C SER A 402 -5.38 -21.51 -13.35
N THR A 403 -4.93 -21.73 -14.59
CA THR A 403 -3.55 -21.51 -15.01
C THR A 403 -3.58 -20.87 -16.38
N GLU A 404 -2.87 -19.75 -16.52
CA GLU A 404 -2.73 -19.02 -17.77
C GLU A 404 -1.26 -18.74 -18.06
N ARG A 405 -0.88 -18.73 -19.34
CA ARG A 405 0.49 -18.43 -19.77
C ARG A 405 0.46 -17.49 -20.96
N PHE A 406 1.18 -16.39 -20.85
CA PHE A 406 1.42 -15.48 -21.96
C PHE A 406 2.69 -15.93 -22.71
N PHE A 407 2.64 -15.94 -24.04
CA PHE A 407 3.71 -16.40 -24.93
C PHE A 407 3.73 -15.57 -26.22
N ASN A 408 4.80 -15.67 -27.01
CA ASN A 408 4.89 -15.01 -28.32
C ASN A 408 3.88 -15.62 -29.30
N ASN A 409 3.37 -14.81 -30.23
CA ASN A 409 2.33 -15.26 -31.16
C ASN A 409 2.69 -16.59 -31.86
N PHE A 410 1.84 -17.60 -31.71
CA PHE A 410 1.92 -18.83 -32.49
C PHE A 410 1.24 -18.59 -33.85
N ASN A 411 2.01 -18.21 -34.86
CA ASN A 411 1.61 -18.47 -36.24
C ASN A 411 2.20 -19.82 -36.63
N SER A 412 1.33 -20.79 -36.89
CA SER A 412 1.59 -22.22 -37.01
C SER A 412 2.74 -22.58 -37.97
N TYR A 413 3.76 -23.24 -37.43
CA TYR A 413 4.47 -24.33 -38.12
C TYR A 413 4.52 -25.51 -37.15
N LEU A 414 3.37 -26.16 -36.93
CA LEU A 414 3.25 -27.48 -36.31
C LEU A 414 1.82 -27.98 -36.49
N ILE A 415 1.50 -28.31 -37.74
CA ILE A 415 0.67 -29.47 -38.08
C ILE A 415 1.50 -30.25 -39.09
N VAL A 416 2.25 -31.25 -38.62
CA VAL A 416 2.47 -32.54 -39.29
C VAL A 416 2.65 -33.57 -38.19
#